data_AF-A0A968HCY9-F1
#
_entry.id   AF-A0A968HCY9-F1
#
_cell.length_a   1.000
_cell.length_b   1.000
_cell.length_c   1.000
_cell.angle_alpha   90.00
_cell.angle_beta   90.00
_cell.angle_gamma   90.00
#
_symmetry.space_group_name_H-M   'P 1'
#
loop_
_entity.id
_entity.type
_entity.pdbx_description
1 polymer ?
#
loop_
_entity_poly.entity_id
_entity_poly.type
_entity_poly.pdbx_seq_one_letter_code
_entity_poly.pdbx_strand_id
1 'polypeptide(L)'
;MGLLGKLFGKEKELPQLDPSTPAAAKLNEFKSVLDPFVHKIHDKMEFVPAANTVYVYIGKPPGMFGLAWFENGQEINFKTFTTSKGLKQKQIQSIYGRLGEAYAGYESAPRYETTIGDKKVIVLPSDDLVKKIEDIIHIVAD
;
A
#
# COMPACT_ATOMS: atom_id res chain seq x y z
N MET A 1 -22.98 -19.21 -9.70
CA MET A 1 -23.62 -18.17 -8.87
C MET A 1 -22.58 -17.10 -8.56
N GLY A 2 -22.46 -16.07 -9.40
CA GLY A 2 -21.46 -15.01 -9.27
C GLY A 2 -22.14 -13.66 -9.22
N LEU A 3 -22.50 -13.22 -8.02
CA LEU A 3 -23.25 -11.99 -7.76
C LEU A 3 -22.33 -10.96 -7.07
N LEU A 4 -21.18 -10.65 -7.68
CA LEU A 4 -20.31 -9.53 -7.26
C LEU A 4 -19.68 -8.80 -8.47
N GLY A 5 -20.25 -8.97 -9.67
CA GLY A 5 -19.67 -8.44 -10.90
C GLY A 5 -20.14 -7.06 -11.36
N LYS A 6 -21.00 -6.35 -10.59
CA LYS A 6 -21.74 -5.19 -11.14
C LYS A 6 -21.96 -3.99 -10.20
N LEU A 7 -21.07 -3.74 -9.22
CA LEU A 7 -21.12 -2.52 -8.39
C LEU A 7 -19.92 -1.57 -8.54
N PHE A 8 -19.00 -1.83 -9.47
CA PHE A 8 -18.05 -0.79 -9.87
C PHE A 8 -18.73 0.11 -10.92
N GLY A 9 -19.52 1.06 -10.41
CA GLY A 9 -19.90 2.25 -11.18
C GLY A 9 -18.66 2.90 -11.79
N LYS A 10 -18.82 3.57 -12.94
CA LYS A 10 -17.81 4.37 -13.65
C LYS A 10 -16.66 4.74 -12.71
N GLU A 11 -15.44 4.26 -12.99
CA GLU A 11 -14.24 4.67 -12.25
C GLU A 11 -14.30 6.19 -12.07
N LYS A 12 -14.62 6.60 -10.84
CA LYS A 12 -14.78 8.00 -10.51
C LYS A 12 -13.37 8.53 -10.56
N GLU A 13 -13.07 9.43 -11.49
CA GLU A 13 -11.76 10.06 -11.57
C GLU A 13 -11.39 10.56 -10.18
N LEU A 14 -10.30 10.03 -9.64
CA LEU A 14 -9.85 10.45 -8.33
C LEU A 14 -9.28 11.87 -8.45
N PRO A 15 -9.47 12.71 -7.43
CA PRO A 15 -8.83 14.02 -7.41
C PRO A 15 -7.31 13.86 -7.51
N GLN A 16 -6.65 14.79 -8.21
CA GLN A 16 -5.20 14.82 -8.24
C GLN A 16 -4.64 15.12 -6.85
N LEU A 17 -3.52 14.49 -6.50
CA LEU A 17 -2.78 14.79 -5.28
C LEU A 17 -2.18 16.19 -5.39
N ASP A 18 -2.49 17.05 -4.42
CA ASP A 18 -1.89 18.38 -4.34
C ASP A 18 -0.38 18.26 -4.01
N PRO A 19 0.52 18.84 -4.84
CA PRO A 19 1.96 18.73 -4.69
C PRO A 19 2.52 19.40 -3.43
N SER A 20 1.74 20.27 -2.78
CA SER A 20 2.10 20.93 -1.51
C SER A 20 1.82 20.06 -0.28
N THR A 21 1.15 18.91 -0.46
CA THR A 21 0.81 18.04 0.67
C THR A 21 2.03 17.25 1.19
N PRO A 22 2.05 16.90 2.49
CA PRO A 22 3.10 16.03 3.03
C PRO A 22 3.21 14.68 2.31
N ALA A 23 2.07 14.13 1.87
CA ALA A 23 2.02 12.90 1.08
C ALA A 23 2.79 13.04 -0.24
N ALA A 24 2.60 14.15 -0.98
CA ALA A 24 3.32 14.40 -2.22
C ALA A 24 4.83 14.59 -1.99
N ALA A 25 5.20 15.35 -0.96
CA ALA A 25 6.60 15.52 -0.57
C ALA A 25 7.27 14.16 -0.27
N LYS A 26 6.60 13.29 0.48
CA LYS A 26 7.10 11.95 0.79
C LYS A 26 7.30 11.08 -0.44
N LEU A 27 6.33 11.04 -1.34
CA LEU A 27 6.49 10.28 -2.60
C LEU A 27 7.67 10.80 -3.43
N ASN A 28 7.91 12.11 -3.43
CA ASN A 28 9.04 12.71 -4.13
C ASN A 28 10.39 12.35 -3.48
N GLU A 29 10.48 12.29 -2.15
CA GLU A 29 11.69 11.83 -1.45
C GLU A 29 12.10 10.40 -1.85
N PHE A 30 11.12 9.52 -2.04
CA PHE A 30 11.34 8.13 -2.44
C PHE A 30 11.34 7.92 -3.97
N LYS A 31 11.27 8.99 -4.77
CA LYS A 31 11.05 8.91 -6.22
C LYS A 31 12.03 7.97 -6.93
N SER A 32 13.32 8.00 -6.56
CA SER A 32 14.36 7.18 -7.19
C SER A 32 14.12 5.67 -7.06
N VAL A 33 13.45 5.23 -6.00
CA VAL A 33 13.12 3.82 -5.76
C VAL A 33 11.70 3.46 -6.14
N LEU A 34 10.77 4.42 -6.05
CA LEU A 34 9.38 4.21 -6.46
C LEU A 34 9.23 4.12 -7.97
N ASP A 35 10.01 4.89 -8.74
CA ASP A 35 9.95 4.89 -10.21
C ASP A 35 10.22 3.50 -10.82
N PRO A 36 11.37 2.84 -10.58
CA PRO A 36 11.58 1.48 -11.08
C PRO A 36 10.59 0.47 -10.47
N PHE A 37 10.09 0.71 -9.26
CA PHE A 37 9.12 -0.16 -8.62
C PHE A 37 7.75 -0.15 -9.32
N VAL A 38 7.21 1.01 -9.66
CA VAL A 38 5.88 1.08 -10.30
C VAL A 38 5.88 0.44 -11.69
N HIS A 39 7.04 0.37 -12.35
CA HIS A 39 7.18 -0.25 -13.67
C HIS A 39 7.17 -1.79 -13.64
N LYS A 40 7.61 -2.41 -12.52
CA LYS A 40 7.59 -3.88 -12.38
C LYS A 40 6.25 -4.44 -11.90
N ILE A 41 5.35 -3.59 -11.44
CA ILE A 41 4.04 -4.00 -10.91
C ILE A 41 2.96 -3.76 -11.96
N HIS A 42 2.25 -4.82 -12.33
CA HIS A 42 1.12 -4.75 -13.27
C HIS A 42 -0.23 -4.60 -12.57
N ASP A 43 -0.30 -4.96 -11.30
CA ASP A 43 -1.50 -4.84 -10.48
C ASP A 43 -1.72 -3.40 -10.00
N LYS A 44 -2.94 -3.12 -9.55
CA LYS A 44 -3.29 -1.85 -8.90
C LYS A 44 -2.38 -1.60 -7.69
N MET A 45 -1.86 -0.39 -7.56
CA MET A 45 -1.06 0.03 -6.41
C MET A 45 -1.75 1.16 -5.65
N GLU A 46 -1.86 1.01 -4.34
CA GLU A 46 -2.29 2.07 -3.43
C GLU A 46 -1.17 2.38 -2.44
N PHE A 47 -0.67 3.62 -2.52
CA PHE A 47 0.42 4.14 -1.71
C PHE A 47 -0.15 4.78 -0.46
N VAL A 48 0.41 4.43 0.70
CA VAL A 48 0.10 4.99 2.01
C VAL A 48 1.38 5.64 2.54
N PRO A 49 1.61 6.94 2.29
CA PRO A 49 2.80 7.65 2.74
C PRO A 49 2.82 7.80 4.27
N ALA A 50 4.00 7.67 4.88
CA ALA A 50 4.26 7.85 6.30
C ALA A 50 5.47 8.79 6.52
N ALA A 51 5.87 9.01 7.77
CA ALA A 51 6.93 9.96 8.11
C ALA A 51 8.30 9.62 7.48
N ASN A 52 8.74 8.36 7.55
CA ASN A 52 10.02 7.89 6.99
C ASN A 52 9.87 6.66 6.10
N THR A 53 8.62 6.33 5.75
CA THR A 53 8.27 5.10 5.05
C THR A 53 7.19 5.38 4.02
N VAL A 54 7.14 4.60 2.95
CA VAL A 54 5.99 4.56 2.03
C VAL A 54 5.51 3.12 1.94
N TYR A 55 4.30 2.85 2.43
CA TYR A 55 3.67 1.54 2.28
C TYR A 55 2.94 1.45 0.95
N VAL A 56 2.95 0.29 0.32
CA VAL A 56 2.27 0.05 -0.95
C VAL A 56 1.50 -1.25 -0.89
N TYR A 57 0.17 -1.14 -0.95
CA TYR A 57 -0.71 -2.26 -1.20
C TYR A 57 -0.74 -2.54 -2.70
N ILE A 58 -0.58 -3.81 -3.08
CA ILE A 58 -0.51 -4.27 -4.47
C ILE A 58 -1.65 -5.27 -4.70
N GLY A 59 -2.55 -5.01 -5.65
CA GLY A 59 -3.68 -5.88 -5.96
C GLY A 59 -5.01 -5.35 -5.43
N LYS A 60 -5.78 -6.21 -4.77
CA LYS A 60 -7.18 -5.94 -4.36
C LYS A 60 -7.37 -6.15 -2.85
N PRO A 61 -6.79 -5.30 -1.99
CA PRO A 61 -7.10 -5.32 -0.56
C PRO A 61 -8.59 -5.01 -0.33
N PRO A 62 -9.23 -5.56 0.72
CA PRO A 62 -8.65 -6.45 1.74
C PRO A 62 -8.52 -7.93 1.30
N GLY A 63 -8.86 -8.27 0.06
CA GLY A 63 -8.84 -9.63 -0.48
C GLY A 63 -7.44 -10.14 -0.87
N MET A 64 -7.17 -10.27 -2.17
CA MET A 64 -5.88 -10.77 -2.67
C MET A 64 -4.94 -9.60 -2.91
N PHE A 65 -3.95 -9.44 -2.03
CA PHE A 65 -2.99 -8.35 -2.13
C PHE A 65 -1.57 -8.74 -1.67
N GLY A 66 -0.58 -8.01 -2.14
CA GLY A 66 0.75 -7.93 -1.58
C GLY A 66 0.95 -6.63 -0.80
N LEU A 67 1.95 -6.61 0.07
CA LEU A 67 2.42 -5.41 0.75
C LEU A 67 3.92 -5.27 0.50
N ALA A 68 4.34 -4.07 0.12
CA ALA A 68 5.73 -3.65 0.13
C ALA A 68 5.84 -2.33 0.89
N TRP A 69 7.03 -2.00 1.39
CA TRP A 69 7.30 -0.65 1.87
C TRP A 69 8.70 -0.21 1.54
N PHE A 70 8.89 1.09 1.55
CA PHE A 70 10.18 1.73 1.29
C PHE A 70 10.62 2.45 2.53
N GLU A 71 11.76 2.06 3.08
CA GLU A 71 12.36 2.68 4.26
C GLU A 71 13.85 2.85 3.97
N ASN A 72 14.42 4.02 4.30
CA ASN A 72 15.83 4.34 4.06
C ASN A 72 16.31 4.09 2.61
N GLY A 73 15.43 4.32 1.63
CA GLY A 73 15.72 4.08 0.21
C GLY A 73 15.84 2.61 -0.18
N GLN A 74 15.32 1.69 0.63
CA GLN A 74 15.29 0.26 0.33
C GLN A 74 13.85 -0.24 0.24
N GLU A 75 13.58 -1.06 -0.77
CA GLU A 75 12.33 -1.79 -0.88
C GLU A 75 12.35 -3.02 0.03
N ILE A 76 11.30 -3.17 0.84
CA ILE A 76 11.05 -4.36 1.64
C ILE A 76 9.74 -4.98 1.20
N ASN A 77 9.81 -6.21 0.70
CA ASN A 77 8.63 -7.00 0.34
C ASN A 77 8.16 -7.83 1.55
N PHE A 78 6.90 -7.69 1.94
CA PHE A 78 6.38 -8.31 3.16
C PHE A 78 6.49 -9.84 3.19
N LYS A 79 6.24 -10.50 2.05
CA LYS A 79 6.37 -11.96 1.95
C LYS A 79 7.82 -12.40 2.16
N THR A 80 8.77 -11.68 1.56
CA THR A 80 10.20 -11.97 1.70
C THR A 80 10.68 -11.68 3.12
N PHE A 81 10.26 -10.56 3.72
CA PHE A 81 10.57 -10.16 5.09
C PHE A 81 10.08 -11.19 6.13
N THR A 82 8.83 -11.63 6.03
CA THR A 82 8.29 -12.65 6.94
C THR A 82 8.96 -14.01 6.75
N THR A 83 9.30 -14.37 5.51
CA THR A 83 10.02 -15.62 5.22
C THR A 83 11.44 -15.59 5.81
N SER A 84 12.17 -14.47 5.69
CA SER A 84 13.52 -14.35 6.25
C SER A 84 13.53 -14.36 7.78
N LYS A 85 12.44 -13.94 8.40
CA LYS A 85 12.18 -14.08 9.84
C LYS A 85 11.75 -15.51 10.27
N GLY A 86 11.63 -16.45 9.33
CA GLY A 86 11.32 -17.86 9.63
C GLY A 86 9.84 -18.11 9.96
N LEU A 87 8.93 -17.20 9.62
CA LEU A 87 7.51 -17.39 9.90
C LEU A 87 6.93 -18.52 9.04
N LYS A 88 6.08 -19.33 9.65
CA LYS A 88 5.33 -20.36 8.95
C LYS A 88 4.21 -19.74 8.12
N GLN A 89 3.82 -20.41 7.04
CA GLN A 89 2.75 -19.94 6.14
C GLN A 89 1.46 -19.53 6.85
N LYS A 90 1.03 -20.27 7.89
CA LYS A 90 -0.15 -19.94 8.69
C LYS A 90 -0.03 -18.61 9.44
N GLN A 91 1.16 -18.29 9.95
CA GLN A 91 1.43 -17.01 10.61
C GLN A 91 1.41 -15.88 9.60
N ILE A 92 2.06 -16.07 8.44
CA ILE A 92 2.06 -15.10 7.33
C ILE A 92 0.63 -14.78 6.88
N GLN A 93 -0.21 -15.82 6.69
CA GLN A 93 -1.63 -15.65 6.35
C GLN A 93 -2.41 -14.89 7.42
N SER A 94 -2.18 -15.17 8.69
CA SER A 94 -2.81 -14.44 9.79
C SER A 94 -2.45 -12.96 9.79
N ILE A 95 -1.20 -12.62 9.45
CA ILE A 95 -0.76 -11.22 9.38
C ILE A 95 -1.37 -10.52 8.16
N TYR A 96 -1.41 -11.18 7.00
CA TYR A 96 -2.13 -10.65 5.83
C TYR A 96 -3.61 -10.39 6.14
N GLY A 97 -4.27 -11.29 6.90
CA GLY A 97 -5.63 -11.07 7.37
C GLY A 97 -5.77 -9.76 8.15
N ARG A 98 -4.89 -9.53 9.14
CA ARG A 98 -4.88 -8.29 9.93
C ARG A 98 -4.59 -7.05 9.11
N LEU A 99 -3.65 -7.11 8.16
CA LEU A 99 -3.33 -6.01 7.24
C LEU A 99 -4.51 -5.69 6.31
N GLY A 100 -5.26 -6.72 5.90
CA GLY A 100 -6.49 -6.57 5.12
C GLY A 100 -7.60 -5.94 5.94
N GLU A 101 -7.85 -6.43 7.16
CA GLU A 101 -8.83 -5.85 8.08
C GLU A 101 -8.51 -4.39 8.42
N ALA A 102 -7.24 -4.06 8.64
CA ALA A 102 -6.79 -2.68 8.83
C ALA A 102 -7.16 -1.82 7.61
N TYR A 103 -6.83 -2.26 6.40
CA TYR A 103 -7.18 -1.56 5.17
C TYR A 103 -8.70 -1.40 5.00
N ALA A 104 -9.48 -2.43 5.29
CA ALA A 104 -10.94 -2.43 5.15
C ALA A 104 -11.59 -1.30 5.97
N GLY A 105 -11.02 -0.95 7.12
CA GLY A 105 -11.47 0.17 7.94
C GLY A 105 -11.35 1.55 7.28
N TYR A 106 -10.63 1.66 6.17
CA TYR A 106 -10.35 2.92 5.45
C TYR A 106 -10.79 2.86 3.97
N GLU A 107 -11.71 1.97 3.60
CA GLU A 107 -12.27 1.94 2.24
C GLU A 107 -12.97 3.25 1.88
N SER A 108 -13.58 3.93 2.85
CA SER A 108 -14.25 5.22 2.66
C SER A 108 -13.32 6.44 2.76
N ALA A 109 -12.03 6.24 3.06
CA ALA A 109 -11.07 7.32 3.18
C ALA A 109 -10.76 7.96 1.81
N PRO A 110 -10.42 9.26 1.78
CA PRO A 110 -10.14 9.95 0.54
C PRO A 110 -8.93 9.33 -0.16
N ARG A 111 -9.06 9.13 -1.48
CA ARG A 111 -8.01 8.66 -2.36
C ARG A 111 -7.73 9.72 -3.41
N TYR A 112 -6.46 9.85 -3.74
CA TYR A 112 -5.97 10.79 -4.72
C TYR A 112 -5.19 10.04 -5.80
N GLU A 113 -5.05 10.65 -6.96
CA GLU A 113 -4.20 10.16 -8.03
C GLU A 113 -2.96 11.03 -8.17
N THR A 114 -1.83 10.39 -8.47
CA THR A 114 -0.62 11.09 -8.92
C THR A 114 0.11 10.23 -9.94
N THR A 115 1.19 10.77 -10.50
CA THR A 115 2.06 10.04 -11.43
C THR A 115 3.43 9.85 -10.80
N ILE A 116 3.92 8.61 -10.81
CA ILE A 116 5.30 8.26 -10.48
C ILE A 116 5.92 7.69 -11.75
N GLY A 117 6.99 8.31 -12.23
CA GLY A 117 7.52 8.02 -13.58
C GLY A 117 6.49 8.39 -14.64
N ASP A 118 6.01 7.39 -15.37
CA ASP A 118 4.89 7.50 -16.32
C ASP A 118 3.62 6.75 -15.86
N LYS A 119 3.63 6.18 -14.64
CA LYS A 119 2.54 5.38 -14.09
C LYS A 119 1.64 6.21 -13.19
N LYS A 120 0.35 6.20 -13.53
CA LYS A 120 -0.70 6.68 -12.62
C LYS A 120 -0.84 5.71 -11.45
N VAL A 121 -0.78 6.26 -10.24
CA VAL A 121 -0.91 5.51 -8.98
C VAL A 121 -1.91 6.18 -8.06
N ILE A 122 -2.42 5.41 -7.10
CA ILE A 122 -3.38 5.89 -6.10
C ILE A 122 -2.66 6.16 -4.80
N VAL A 123 -3.04 7.24 -4.14
CA VAL A 123 -2.48 7.67 -2.86
C VAL A 123 -3.61 7.75 -1.84
N LEU A 124 -3.44 7.03 -0.74
CA LEU A 124 -4.31 6.99 0.43
C LEU A 124 -3.54 7.60 1.61
N PRO A 125 -3.59 8.92 1.80
CA PRO A 125 -2.96 9.57 2.95
C PRO A 125 -3.79 9.28 4.21
N SER A 126 -3.25 8.48 5.13
CA SER A 126 -3.93 8.16 6.40
C SER A 126 -2.94 7.73 7.48
N ASP A 127 -2.68 8.64 8.43
CA ASP A 127 -1.81 8.38 9.58
C ASP A 127 -2.34 7.25 10.47
N ASP A 128 -3.67 7.14 10.61
CA ASP A 128 -4.27 6.08 11.41
C ASP A 128 -4.09 4.69 10.77
N LEU A 129 -4.17 4.60 9.44
CA LEU A 129 -3.88 3.36 8.73
C LEU A 129 -2.39 3.03 8.82
N VAL A 130 -1.51 4.01 8.67
CA VAL A 130 -0.05 3.85 8.88
C VAL A 130 0.21 3.23 10.25
N LYS A 131 -0.36 3.81 11.32
CA LYS A 131 -0.18 3.30 12.67
C LYS A 131 -0.62 1.84 12.81
N LYS A 132 -1.75 1.46 12.21
CA LYS A 132 -2.22 0.07 12.22
C LYS A 132 -1.28 -0.87 11.47
N ILE A 133 -0.74 -0.44 10.33
CA ILE A 133 0.23 -1.22 9.56
C ILE A 133 1.51 -1.43 10.39
N GLU A 134 2.03 -0.35 10.99
CA GLU A 134 3.22 -0.38 11.85
C GLU A 134 3.02 -1.29 13.07
N ASP A 135 1.90 -1.16 13.79
CA ASP A 135 1.57 -2.02 14.93
C ASP A 135 1.55 -3.51 14.53
N ILE A 136 1.05 -3.82 13.32
CA ILE A 136 1.00 -5.20 12.80
C ILE A 136 2.39 -5.70 12.40
N ILE A 137 3.20 -4.86 11.74
CA ILE A 137 4.56 -5.21 11.32
C ILE A 137 5.50 -5.35 12.52
N HIS A 138 5.35 -4.53 13.55
CA HIS A 138 6.19 -4.57 14.75
C HIS A 138 6.10 -5.94 15.45
N ILE A 139 4.91 -6.54 15.50
CA ILE A 139 4.68 -7.90 16.04
C ILE A 139 5.49 -8.98 15.31
N VAL A 140 5.92 -8.71 14.07
CA VAL A 140 6.75 -9.62 13.26
C VAL A 140 8.24 -9.32 13.41
N ALA A 141 8.58 -8.08 13.75
CA ALA A 141 9.96 -7.62 13.84
C ALA A 141 10.64 -8.14 15.13
N ASP A 142 9.88 -8.19 16.22
CA ASP A 142 10.24 -8.73 17.54
C ASP A 142 10.33 -10.27 17.54
#